data_AF-V7AQ83-F1
#
_entry.id   AF-V7AQ83-F1
#
_cell.length_a   1.000
_cell.length_b   1.000
_cell.length_c   1.000
_cell.angle_alpha   90.00
_cell.angle_beta   90.00
_cell.angle_gamma   90.00
#
_symmetry.space_group_name_H-M   'P 1'
#
loop_
_entity.id
_entity.type
_entity.pdbx_description
1 polymer ?
#
loop_
_entity_poly.entity_id
_entity_poly.type
_entity_poly.pdbx_seq_one_letter_code
_entity_poly.pdbx_strand_id
1 'polypeptide(L)'
;MQDISVTMDEKLKEEKKWWKKGIEKMANWLAIKNKDDWLKDMRGNLSLAATIITTITFQTAINPPGGVRPATESGYVECTKNLNGNPCPGESVIAVVYPDAYVKFLLSNTICFVSSLAMCLLLVSGFPLNNRFFTWLLSICMCITMTSLTVTYMLGADMVTPYPVWHTTKTIFYNVIYIWLALLGLVTLVLCLRLFVWIVTKCFDKRK
;
A
#
# COMPACT_ATOMS: atom_id res chain seq x y z
N MET A 1 31.56 10.65 48.25
CA MET A 1 30.36 10.53 47.39
C MET A 1 30.61 11.01 45.95
N GLN A 2 31.48 12.00 45.73
CA GLN A 2 31.86 12.52 44.40
C GLN A 2 32.65 11.55 43.50
N ASP A 3 33.50 10.67 44.05
CA ASP A 3 34.27 9.70 43.23
C ASP A 3 33.40 8.62 42.56
N ILE A 4 32.27 8.26 43.19
CA ILE A 4 31.36 7.24 42.66
C ILE A 4 30.57 7.81 41.47
N SER A 5 30.18 9.10 41.51
CA SER A 5 29.51 9.75 40.37
C SER A 5 30.44 9.93 39.17
N VAL A 6 31.71 10.28 39.39
CA VAL A 6 32.70 10.46 38.32
C VAL A 6 33.02 9.13 37.64
N THR A 7 33.16 8.04 38.41
CA THR A 7 33.41 6.70 37.87
C THR A 7 32.21 6.11 37.12
N MET A 8 30.98 6.47 37.48
CA MET A 8 29.77 6.07 36.75
C MET A 8 29.64 6.77 35.40
N ASP A 9 29.97 8.07 35.33
CA ASP A 9 29.95 8.85 34.09
C ASP A 9 30.99 8.37 33.07
N GLU A 10 32.20 8.01 33.53
CA GLU A 10 33.25 7.45 32.67
C GLU A 10 32.83 6.11 32.04
N LYS A 11 32.22 5.20 32.83
CA LYS A 11 31.71 3.92 32.33
C LYS A 11 30.61 4.11 31.28
N LEU A 12 29.71 5.07 31.49
CA LEU A 12 28.61 5.34 30.57
C LEU A 12 29.11 5.94 29.25
N LYS A 13 30.22 6.70 29.30
CA LYS A 13 30.90 7.28 28.14
C LYS A 13 31.62 6.21 27.31
N GLU A 14 32.30 5.26 27.94
CA GLU A 14 32.95 4.13 27.25
C GLU A 14 31.92 3.14 26.67
N GLU A 15 30.82 2.84 27.37
CA GLU A 15 29.68 2.09 26.82
C GLU A 15 29.16 2.75 25.53
N LYS A 16 28.80 4.04 25.58
CA LYS A 16 28.32 4.76 24.38
C LYS A 16 29.30 4.72 23.21
N LYS A 17 30.60 4.82 23.49
CA LYS A 17 31.67 4.79 22.48
C LYS A 17 31.83 3.38 21.87
N TRP A 18 31.72 2.35 22.70
CA TRP A 18 31.74 0.96 22.27
C TRP A 18 30.51 0.61 21.42
N TRP A 19 29.32 1.02 21.87
CA TRP A 19 28.06 0.89 21.11
C TRP A 19 28.11 1.62 19.77
N LYS A 20 28.66 2.84 19.73
CA LYS A 20 28.83 3.59 18.50
C LYS A 20 29.74 2.86 17.49
N LYS A 21 30.87 2.30 17.95
CA LYS A 21 31.76 1.47 17.12
C LYS A 21 31.05 0.22 16.61
N GLY A 22 30.24 -0.43 17.45
CA GLY A 22 29.44 -1.59 17.05
C GLY A 22 28.45 -1.26 15.92
N ILE A 23 27.73 -0.15 16.06
CA ILE A 23 26.77 0.34 15.06
C ILE A 23 27.47 0.75 13.76
N GLU A 24 28.60 1.47 13.82
CA GLU A 24 29.38 1.85 12.63
C GLU A 24 29.92 0.63 11.89
N LYS A 25 30.39 -0.40 12.61
CA LYS A 25 30.88 -1.64 12.01
C LYS A 25 29.76 -2.42 11.33
N MET A 26 28.58 -2.45 11.95
CA MET A 26 27.38 -3.08 11.37
C MET A 26 26.88 -2.31 10.14
N ALA A 27 26.88 -0.97 10.20
CA ALA A 27 26.53 -0.11 9.08
C ALA A 27 27.51 -0.27 7.90
N ASN A 28 28.82 -0.33 8.14
CA ASN A 28 29.82 -0.59 7.09
C ASN A 28 29.71 -2.01 6.51
N TRP A 29 29.46 -3.01 7.36
CA TRP A 29 29.25 -4.38 6.92
C TRP A 29 27.99 -4.52 6.03
N LEU A 30 26.92 -3.79 6.37
CA LEU A 30 25.70 -3.70 5.57
C LEU A 30 25.86 -2.86 4.28
N ALA A 31 26.73 -1.84 4.30
CA ALA A 31 26.90 -0.92 3.18
C ALA A 31 27.76 -1.47 2.03
N ILE A 32 28.65 -2.43 2.28
CA ILE A 32 29.73 -2.78 1.35
C ILE A 32 29.45 -4.05 0.52
N LYS A 33 28.67 -5.02 1.01
CA LYS A 33 28.64 -6.34 0.35
C LYS A 33 27.51 -6.58 -0.67
N ASN A 34 26.30 -6.02 -0.46
CA ASN A 34 25.10 -6.53 -1.15
C ASN A 34 24.13 -5.45 -1.66
N LYS A 35 24.50 -4.18 -1.82
CA LYS A 35 23.52 -3.12 -2.16
C LYS A 35 22.83 -3.36 -3.50
N ASP A 36 23.57 -3.77 -4.53
CA ASP A 36 23.00 -4.01 -5.86
C ASP A 36 22.16 -5.29 -5.91
N ASP A 37 22.59 -6.36 -5.23
CA ASP A 37 21.82 -7.60 -5.13
C ASP A 37 20.55 -7.40 -4.31
N TRP A 38 20.62 -6.67 -3.19
CA TRP A 38 19.45 -6.30 -2.40
C TRP A 38 18.45 -5.45 -3.20
N LEU A 39 18.93 -4.50 -4.01
CA LEU A 39 18.07 -3.70 -4.89
C LEU A 39 17.41 -4.55 -5.99
N LYS A 40 18.11 -5.56 -6.53
CA LYS A 40 17.54 -6.51 -7.50
C LYS A 40 16.46 -7.37 -6.86
N ASP A 41 16.71 -7.93 -5.67
CA ASP A 41 15.73 -8.74 -4.94
C ASP A 41 14.49 -7.92 -4.56
N MET A 42 14.70 -6.70 -4.06
CA MET A 42 13.62 -5.74 -3.77
C MET A 42 12.78 -5.47 -5.02
N ARG A 43 13.42 -5.21 -6.17
CA ARG A 43 12.75 -4.99 -7.46
C ARG A 43 11.92 -6.20 -7.88
N GLY A 44 12.47 -7.41 -7.75
CA GLY A 44 11.79 -8.67 -8.07
C GLY A 44 10.55 -8.88 -7.19
N ASN A 45 10.70 -8.74 -5.88
CA ASN A 45 9.62 -8.91 -4.91
C ASN A 45 8.51 -7.88 -5.09
N LEU A 46 8.86 -6.61 -5.31
CA LEU A 46 7.90 -5.55 -5.56
C LEU A 46 7.15 -5.76 -6.89
N SER A 47 7.84 -6.21 -7.94
CA SER A 47 7.21 -6.52 -9.24
C SER A 47 6.22 -7.67 -9.10
N LEU A 48 6.60 -8.71 -8.35
CA LEU A 48 5.73 -9.84 -8.04
C LEU A 48 4.49 -9.37 -7.27
N ALA A 49 4.67 -8.61 -6.20
CA ALA A 49 3.55 -8.09 -5.39
C ALA A 49 2.61 -7.22 -6.22
N ALA A 50 3.14 -6.30 -7.03
CA ALA A 50 2.36 -5.46 -7.93
C ALA A 50 1.58 -6.26 -8.97
N THR A 51 2.19 -7.31 -9.53
CA THR A 51 1.52 -8.23 -10.46
C THR A 51 0.36 -8.96 -9.77
N ILE A 52 0.59 -9.50 -8.57
CA ILE A 52 -0.46 -10.17 -7.78
C ILE A 52 -1.61 -9.21 -7.48
N ILE A 53 -1.33 -7.99 -7.02
CA ILE A 53 -2.37 -6.99 -6.71
C ILE A 53 -3.15 -6.62 -7.97
N THR A 54 -2.45 -6.43 -9.10
CA THR A 54 -3.06 -6.18 -10.41
C THR A 54 -4.01 -7.32 -10.80
N THR A 55 -3.58 -8.57 -10.64
CA THR A 55 -4.42 -9.74 -10.93
C THR A 55 -5.63 -9.79 -10.03
N ILE A 56 -5.47 -9.60 -8.71
CA ILE A 56 -6.58 -9.66 -7.75
C ILE A 56 -7.60 -8.54 -8.03
N THR A 57 -7.13 -7.32 -8.27
CA THR A 57 -8.02 -6.16 -8.55
C THR A 57 -8.73 -6.31 -9.90
N PHE A 58 -8.05 -6.83 -10.92
CA PHE A 58 -8.68 -7.20 -12.19
C PHE A 58 -9.79 -8.24 -11.99
N GLN A 59 -9.47 -9.34 -11.29
CA GLN A 59 -10.43 -10.41 -11.01
C GLN A 59 -11.63 -9.90 -10.23
N THR A 60 -11.40 -9.02 -9.25
CA THR A 60 -12.45 -8.43 -8.42
C THR A 60 -13.35 -7.48 -9.21
N ALA A 61 -12.83 -6.80 -10.23
CA ALA A 61 -13.64 -5.92 -11.08
C ALA A 61 -14.58 -6.69 -12.01
N ILE A 62 -14.10 -7.79 -12.61
CA ILE A 62 -14.90 -8.60 -13.55
C ILE A 62 -15.77 -9.65 -12.84
N ASN A 63 -15.38 -10.06 -11.63
CA ASN A 63 -16.13 -10.93 -10.75
C ASN A 63 -16.46 -10.16 -9.47
N PRO A 64 -17.44 -9.23 -9.53
CA PRO A 64 -17.75 -8.35 -8.42
C PRO A 64 -18.21 -9.14 -7.18
N PRO A 65 -18.01 -8.58 -5.98
CA PRO A 65 -18.58 -9.14 -4.77
C PRO A 65 -20.10 -9.31 -4.91
N GLY A 66 -20.64 -10.43 -4.42
CA GLY A 66 -22.05 -10.79 -4.62
C GLY A 66 -22.37 -11.37 -6.01
N GLY A 67 -21.39 -11.44 -6.92
CA GLY A 67 -21.52 -12.06 -8.22
C GLY A 67 -22.32 -11.25 -9.23
N VAL A 68 -22.53 -11.87 -10.39
CA VAL A 68 -23.35 -11.34 -11.48
C VAL A 68 -24.60 -12.17 -11.65
N ARG A 69 -25.68 -11.57 -12.17
CA ARG A 69 -26.89 -12.32 -12.49
C ARG A 69 -26.60 -13.32 -13.61
N PRO A 70 -26.88 -14.62 -13.43
CA PRO A 70 -26.69 -15.61 -14.49
C PRO A 70 -27.71 -15.41 -15.62
N ALA A 71 -27.37 -15.87 -16.82
CA ALA A 71 -28.32 -15.96 -17.93
C ALA A 71 -29.34 -17.08 -17.68
N THR A 72 -30.59 -16.87 -18.10
CA THR A 72 -31.64 -17.90 -18.03
C THR A 72 -31.33 -19.05 -18.98
N GLU A 73 -31.61 -20.29 -18.57
CA GLU A 73 -31.39 -21.51 -19.37
C GLU A 73 -32.20 -21.55 -20.69
N SER A 74 -33.24 -20.72 -20.82
CA SER A 74 -34.09 -20.62 -22.00
C SER A 74 -33.41 -20.02 -23.24
N GLY A 75 -32.17 -19.52 -23.12
CA GLY A 75 -31.41 -18.91 -24.21
C GLY A 75 -31.89 -17.52 -24.64
N TYR A 76 -33.02 -17.05 -24.11
CA TYR A 76 -33.54 -15.69 -24.33
C TYR A 76 -33.03 -14.76 -23.23
N VAL A 77 -32.20 -13.79 -23.60
CA VAL A 77 -31.65 -12.78 -22.69
C VAL A 77 -32.53 -11.54 -22.76
N GLU A 78 -33.45 -11.40 -21.80
CA GLU A 78 -34.25 -10.20 -21.66
C GLU A 78 -33.59 -9.24 -20.65
N CYS A 79 -33.25 -8.04 -21.12
CA CYS A 79 -32.72 -6.97 -20.29
C CYS A 79 -33.76 -5.85 -20.22
N THR A 80 -34.49 -5.80 -19.11
CA THR A 80 -35.44 -4.71 -18.86
C THR A 80 -34.65 -3.45 -18.54
N LYS A 81 -34.86 -2.37 -19.31
CA LYS A 81 -34.15 -1.08 -19.09
C LYS A 81 -34.43 -0.43 -17.74
N ASN A 82 -35.44 -0.88 -17.00
CA ASN A 82 -35.76 -0.40 -15.67
C ASN A 82 -35.07 -1.29 -14.63
N LEU A 83 -34.03 -0.76 -13.96
CA LEU A 83 -33.36 -1.34 -12.79
C LEU A 83 -34.30 -1.33 -11.56
N ASN A 84 -35.47 -1.97 -11.64
CA ASN A 84 -36.38 -2.18 -10.51
C ASN A 84 -35.82 -3.27 -9.58
N GLY A 85 -34.58 -3.12 -9.10
CA GLY A 85 -33.92 -4.12 -8.26
C GLY A 85 -33.41 -5.35 -9.02
N ASN A 86 -33.59 -5.41 -10.34
CA ASN A 86 -33.23 -6.56 -11.17
C ASN A 86 -32.10 -6.20 -12.16
N PRO A 87 -30.83 -6.56 -11.88
CA PRO A 87 -29.73 -6.41 -12.85
C PRO A 87 -30.01 -7.23 -14.12
N CYS A 88 -29.49 -6.82 -15.28
CA CYS A 88 -29.52 -7.67 -16.46
C CYS A 88 -28.54 -8.86 -16.32
N PRO A 89 -28.73 -9.97 -17.07
CA PRO A 89 -27.75 -11.06 -17.06
C PRO A 89 -26.33 -10.55 -17.37
N GLY A 90 -25.37 -10.94 -16.54
CA GLY A 90 -23.97 -10.46 -16.59
C GLY A 90 -23.70 -9.18 -15.77
N GLU A 91 -24.72 -8.48 -15.28
CA GLU A 91 -24.54 -7.31 -14.41
C GLU A 91 -24.41 -7.73 -12.94
N SER A 92 -23.66 -6.92 -12.19
CA SER A 92 -23.43 -7.13 -10.76
C SER A 92 -24.73 -7.03 -9.97
N VAL A 93 -25.00 -8.02 -9.12
CA VAL A 93 -26.16 -8.00 -8.21
C VAL A 93 -26.00 -6.91 -7.17
N ILE A 94 -24.80 -6.79 -6.59
CA ILE A 94 -24.52 -5.85 -5.50
C ILE A 94 -24.54 -4.39 -5.96
N ALA A 95 -24.27 -4.13 -7.26
CA ALA A 95 -24.38 -2.80 -7.84
C ALA A 95 -25.81 -2.25 -7.81
N VAL A 96 -26.82 -3.13 -7.86
CA VAL A 96 -28.23 -2.75 -7.79
C VAL A 96 -28.71 -2.64 -6.34
N VAL A 97 -28.21 -3.50 -5.45
CA VAL A 97 -28.58 -3.51 -4.03
C VAL A 97 -27.96 -2.34 -3.26
N TYR A 98 -26.66 -2.07 -3.49
CA TYR A 98 -25.89 -1.03 -2.80
C TYR A 98 -25.11 -0.15 -3.80
N PRO A 99 -25.78 0.65 -4.64
CA PRO A 99 -25.15 1.39 -5.73
C PRO A 99 -24.06 2.35 -5.23
N ASP A 100 -24.31 3.09 -4.16
CA ASP A 100 -23.36 4.07 -3.63
C ASP A 100 -22.08 3.43 -3.07
N ALA A 101 -22.22 2.30 -2.38
CA ALA A 101 -21.08 1.56 -1.84
C ALA A 101 -20.29 0.90 -2.99
N TYR A 102 -20.99 0.38 -3.99
CA TYR A 102 -20.39 -0.27 -5.15
C TYR A 102 -19.60 0.71 -6.02
N VAL A 103 -20.08 1.94 -6.22
CA VAL A 103 -19.33 2.97 -6.94
C VAL A 103 -18.02 3.30 -6.21
N LYS A 104 -18.07 3.51 -4.89
CA LYS A 104 -16.86 3.76 -4.08
C LYS A 104 -15.88 2.58 -4.14
N PHE A 105 -16.42 1.36 -4.09
CA PHE A 105 -15.64 0.13 -4.21
C PHE A 105 -14.92 0.04 -5.55
N LEU A 106 -15.63 0.24 -6.66
CA LEU A 106 -15.04 0.21 -8.00
C LEU A 106 -14.00 1.30 -8.20
N LEU A 107 -14.24 2.51 -7.70
CA LEU A 107 -13.27 3.61 -7.76
C LEU A 107 -11.98 3.24 -7.01
N SER A 108 -12.10 2.77 -5.77
CA SER A 108 -10.95 2.34 -4.97
C SER A 108 -10.19 1.18 -5.63
N ASN A 109 -10.91 0.19 -6.17
CA ASN A 109 -10.31 -0.95 -6.86
C ASN A 109 -9.58 -0.52 -8.14
N THR A 110 -10.15 0.41 -8.91
CA THR A 110 -9.52 0.94 -10.12
C THR A 110 -8.26 1.73 -9.81
N ILE A 111 -8.29 2.55 -8.74
CA ILE A 111 -7.09 3.27 -8.28
C ILE A 111 -5.99 2.26 -7.93
N CYS A 112 -6.32 1.21 -7.18
CA CYS A 112 -5.39 0.14 -6.81
C CYS A 112 -4.79 -0.57 -8.03
N PHE A 113 -5.63 -0.93 -9.01
CA PHE A 113 -5.22 -1.58 -10.25
C PHE A 113 -4.29 -0.70 -11.10
N VAL A 114 -4.64 0.57 -11.29
CA VAL A 114 -3.82 1.50 -12.08
C VAL A 114 -2.51 1.81 -11.36
N SER A 115 -2.53 1.98 -10.03
CA SER A 115 -1.31 2.24 -9.26
C SER A 115 -0.36 1.05 -9.23
N SER A 116 -0.87 -0.18 -9.17
CA SER A 116 -0.06 -1.40 -9.26
C SER A 116 0.51 -1.60 -10.67
N LEU A 117 -0.24 -1.30 -11.73
CA LEU A 117 0.28 -1.30 -13.09
C LEU A 117 1.37 -0.25 -13.30
N ALA A 118 1.17 0.97 -12.80
CA ALA A 118 2.18 2.02 -12.84
C ALA A 118 3.47 1.57 -12.12
N MET A 119 3.33 0.92 -10.96
CA MET A 119 4.44 0.32 -10.23
C MET A 119 5.16 -0.75 -11.06
N CYS A 120 4.44 -1.68 -11.70
CA CYS A 120 5.03 -2.66 -12.61
C CYS A 120 5.78 -2.00 -13.77
N LEU A 121 5.20 -1.00 -14.42
CA LEU A 121 5.84 -0.29 -15.54
C LEU A 121 7.14 0.39 -15.09
N LEU A 122 7.13 1.10 -13.96
CA LEU A 122 8.33 1.72 -13.39
C LEU A 122 9.42 0.68 -13.08
N LEU A 123 9.03 -0.49 -12.58
CA LEU A 123 9.93 -1.59 -12.28
C LEU A 123 10.44 -2.27 -13.55
N VAL A 124 9.67 -2.38 -14.62
CA VAL A 124 10.08 -3.02 -15.88
C VAL A 124 10.95 -2.10 -16.73
N SER A 125 10.71 -0.79 -16.73
CA SER A 125 11.45 0.20 -17.54
C SER A 125 12.94 0.31 -17.24
N GLY A 126 13.48 -0.41 -16.25
CA GLY A 126 14.92 -0.48 -16.01
C GLY A 126 15.53 0.79 -15.44
N PHE A 127 14.71 1.73 -14.96
CA PHE A 127 15.21 2.94 -14.33
C PHE A 127 16.04 2.57 -13.09
N PRO A 128 17.22 3.18 -12.91
CA PRO A 128 18.09 2.86 -11.80
C PRO A 128 17.40 3.23 -10.49
N LEU A 129 17.07 2.23 -9.66
CA LEU A 129 16.55 2.40 -8.29
C LEU A 129 17.55 3.12 -7.36
N ASN A 130 18.77 3.37 -7.83
CA ASN A 130 19.74 4.24 -7.18
C ASN A 130 19.37 5.73 -7.30
N ASN A 131 18.53 6.11 -8.28
CA ASN A 131 18.04 7.47 -8.40
C ASN A 131 16.89 7.72 -7.41
N ARG A 132 17.14 8.62 -6.46
CA ARG A 132 16.25 8.97 -5.35
C ARG A 132 14.83 9.36 -5.79
N PHE A 133 14.69 9.95 -6.98
CA PHE A 133 13.39 10.31 -7.55
C PHE A 133 12.54 9.08 -7.91
N PHE A 134 13.13 8.08 -8.57
CA PHE A 134 12.40 6.87 -8.97
C PHE A 134 12.03 6.01 -7.77
N THR A 135 12.94 5.86 -6.79
CA THR A 135 12.63 5.18 -5.53
C THR A 135 11.48 5.86 -4.79
N TRP A 136 11.45 7.20 -4.81
CA TRP A 136 10.36 7.97 -4.18
C TRP A 136 9.04 7.78 -4.93
N LEU A 137 9.04 7.86 -6.26
CA LEU A 137 7.84 7.61 -7.08
C LEU A 137 7.29 6.20 -6.85
N LEU A 138 8.17 5.19 -6.84
CA LEU A 138 7.81 3.80 -6.55
C LEU A 138 7.21 3.66 -5.14
N SER A 139 7.75 4.37 -4.17
CA SER A 139 7.22 4.38 -2.80
C SER A 139 5.83 5.02 -2.74
N ILE A 140 5.59 6.10 -3.48
CA ILE A 140 4.24 6.70 -3.60
C ILE A 140 3.27 5.73 -4.24
N CYS A 141 3.63 5.10 -5.36
CA CYS A 141 2.79 4.09 -6.00
C CYS A 141 2.45 2.97 -5.02
N MET A 142 3.42 2.52 -4.22
CA MET A 142 3.20 1.51 -3.18
C MET A 142 2.21 2.00 -2.11
N CYS A 143 2.39 3.20 -1.56
CA CYS A 143 1.49 3.75 -0.55
C CYS A 143 0.06 3.91 -1.09
N ILE A 144 -0.11 4.43 -2.31
CA ILE A 144 -1.42 4.56 -2.97
C ILE A 144 -2.05 3.18 -3.16
N THR A 145 -1.28 2.21 -3.67
CA THR A 145 -1.75 0.84 -3.89
C THR A 145 -2.20 0.19 -2.58
N MET A 146 -1.40 0.26 -1.52
CA MET A 146 -1.77 -0.33 -0.23
C MET A 146 -2.99 0.35 0.40
N THR A 147 -3.07 1.69 0.34
CA THR A 147 -4.20 2.44 0.89
C THR A 147 -5.50 2.09 0.15
N SER A 148 -5.47 2.15 -1.19
CA SER A 148 -6.63 1.83 -2.02
C SER A 148 -7.04 0.36 -1.90
N LEU A 149 -6.09 -0.58 -1.86
CA LEU A 149 -6.39 -2.00 -1.60
C LEU A 149 -7.13 -2.19 -0.28
N THR A 150 -6.70 -1.49 0.77
CA THR A 150 -7.32 -1.59 2.10
C THR A 150 -8.73 -1.02 2.09
N VAL A 151 -8.94 0.14 1.46
CA VAL A 151 -10.28 0.73 1.30
C VAL A 151 -11.20 -0.17 0.48
N THR A 152 -10.70 -0.76 -0.61
CA THR A 152 -11.45 -1.72 -1.43
C THR A 152 -11.87 -2.94 -0.62
N TYR A 153 -10.97 -3.49 0.20
CA TYR A 153 -11.29 -4.61 1.09
C TYR A 153 -12.40 -4.25 2.08
N MET A 154 -12.33 -3.06 2.70
CA MET A 154 -13.34 -2.59 3.65
C MET A 154 -14.72 -2.46 3.02
N LEU A 155 -14.79 -1.81 1.86
CA LEU A 155 -16.05 -1.62 1.12
C LEU A 155 -16.61 -2.96 0.63
N GLY A 156 -15.75 -3.86 0.13
CA GLY A 156 -16.15 -5.20 -0.26
C GLY A 156 -16.72 -6.01 0.91
N ALA A 157 -16.07 -5.95 2.07
CA ALA A 157 -16.53 -6.63 3.28
C ALA A 157 -17.86 -6.07 3.80
N ASP A 158 -18.04 -4.74 3.79
CA ASP A 158 -19.30 -4.06 4.16
C ASP A 158 -20.45 -4.52 3.27
N MET A 159 -20.24 -4.53 1.94
CA MET A 159 -21.30 -4.90 0.99
C MET A 159 -21.70 -6.38 1.08
N VAL A 160 -20.76 -7.29 1.33
CA VAL A 160 -21.01 -8.74 1.35
C VAL A 160 -21.52 -9.22 2.72
N THR A 161 -21.20 -8.52 3.80
CA THR A 161 -21.53 -8.98 5.16
C THR A 161 -22.96 -8.55 5.56
N PRO A 162 -23.83 -9.48 6.00
CA PRO A 162 -25.15 -9.11 6.51
C PRO A 162 -25.10 -8.17 7.72
N TYR A 163 -26.07 -7.26 7.81
CA TYR A 163 -26.11 -6.19 8.82
C TYR A 163 -25.85 -6.64 10.27
N PRO A 164 -26.45 -7.73 10.81
CA PRO A 164 -26.22 -8.13 12.20
C PRO A 164 -24.75 -8.49 12.49
N VAL A 165 -24.09 -9.14 11.52
CA VAL A 165 -22.69 -9.53 11.63
C VAL A 165 -21.81 -8.30 11.47
N TRP A 166 -22.09 -7.46 10.46
CA TRP A 166 -21.33 -6.23 10.21
C TRP A 166 -21.38 -5.27 11.40
N HIS A 167 -22.55 -5.04 11.99
CA HIS A 167 -22.70 -4.14 13.13
C HIS A 167 -21.80 -4.56 14.31
N THR A 168 -21.68 -5.87 14.56
CA THR A 168 -20.86 -6.42 15.64
C THR A 168 -19.36 -6.29 15.33
N THR A 169 -18.95 -6.50 14.09
CA THR A 169 -17.53 -6.49 13.68
C THR A 169 -17.02 -5.10 13.29
N LYS A 170 -17.91 -4.15 12.99
CA LYS A 170 -17.59 -2.80 12.50
C LYS A 170 -16.54 -2.12 13.37
N THR A 171 -16.70 -2.12 14.69
CA THR A 171 -15.75 -1.46 15.60
C THR A 171 -14.33 -2.02 15.48
N ILE A 172 -14.20 -3.33 15.28
CA ILE A 172 -12.90 -3.99 15.10
C ILE A 172 -12.27 -3.53 13.77
N PHE A 173 -13.05 -3.55 12.69
CA PHE A 173 -12.60 -3.07 11.37
C PHE A 173 -12.16 -1.60 11.41
N TYR A 174 -12.91 -0.72 12.08
CA TYR A 174 -12.56 0.69 12.23
C TYR A 174 -11.26 0.88 13.04
N ASN A 175 -11.05 0.12 14.11
CA ASN A 175 -9.81 0.24 14.89
C ASN A 175 -8.58 -0.20 14.09
N VAL A 176 -8.68 -1.31 13.36
CA VAL A 176 -7.59 -1.82 12.52
C VAL A 176 -7.25 -0.80 11.41
N ILE A 177 -8.25 -0.18 10.77
CA ILE A 177 -7.98 0.81 9.72
C ILE A 177 -7.32 2.08 10.27
N TYR A 178 -7.70 2.56 11.46
CA TYR A 178 -7.04 3.73 12.05
C TYR A 178 -5.57 3.46 12.36
N ILE A 179 -5.26 2.27 12.89
CA ILE A 179 -3.87 1.85 13.12
C ILE A 179 -3.11 1.78 11.79
N TRP A 180 -3.71 1.17 10.77
CA TRP A 180 -3.10 1.07 9.44
C TRP A 180 -2.84 2.43 8.79
N LEU A 181 -3.81 3.34 8.84
CA LEU A 181 -3.68 4.71 8.33
C LEU A 181 -2.63 5.50 9.10
N ALA A 182 -2.51 5.31 10.41
CA ALA A 182 -1.45 5.94 11.20
C ALA A 182 -0.06 5.44 10.80
N LEU A 183 0.10 4.13 10.59
CA LEU A 183 1.35 3.53 10.11
C LEU A 183 1.72 4.02 8.70
N LEU A 184 0.77 4.01 7.77
CA LEU A 184 0.99 4.55 6.43
C LEU A 184 1.29 6.05 6.47
N GLY A 185 0.58 6.82 7.28
CA GLY A 185 0.82 8.24 7.49
C GLY A 185 2.25 8.51 7.97
N LEU A 186 2.73 7.75 8.95
CA LEU A 186 4.10 7.83 9.46
C LEU A 186 5.13 7.52 8.36
N VAL A 187 4.93 6.43 7.61
CA VAL A 187 5.83 6.03 6.51
C VAL A 187 5.88 7.11 5.43
N THR A 188 4.72 7.59 4.99
CA THR A 188 4.61 8.64 3.96
C THR A 188 5.27 9.93 4.44
N LEU A 189 5.06 10.31 5.70
CA LEU A 189 5.69 11.49 6.31
C LEU A 189 7.21 11.37 6.30
N VAL A 190 7.79 10.23 6.71
CA VAL A 190 9.23 9.99 6.67
C VAL A 190 9.78 10.07 5.24
N LEU A 191 9.08 9.50 4.27
CA LEU A 191 9.46 9.54 2.85
C LEU A 191 9.42 10.97 2.30
N CYS A 192 8.38 11.74 2.62
CA CYS A 192 8.25 13.15 2.24
C CYS A 192 9.36 14.01 2.88
N LEU A 193 9.64 13.83 4.17
CA LEU A 193 10.73 14.55 4.85
C LEU A 193 12.09 14.26 4.22
N ARG A 194 12.40 12.99 3.93
CA ARG A 194 13.67 12.61 3.27
C ARG A 194 13.82 13.28 1.89
N LEU A 195 12.73 13.41 1.16
CA LEU A 195 12.74 14.05 -0.15
C LEU A 195 12.90 15.57 -0.02
N PHE A 196 12.16 16.18 0.90
CA PHE A 196 12.24 17.62 1.18
C PHE A 196 13.67 18.02 1.56
N VAL A 197 14.29 17.29 2.49
CA VAL A 197 15.70 17.52 2.86
C VAL A 197 16.61 17.42 1.64
N TRP A 198 16.44 16.41 0.78
CA TRP A 198 17.24 16.27 -0.43
C TRP A 198 17.04 17.40 -1.44
N ILE A 199 15.81 17.87 -1.64
CA ILE A 199 15.52 19.01 -2.52
C ILE A 199 16.20 20.26 -1.97
N VAL A 200 16.04 20.52 -0.66
CA VAL A 200 16.65 21.67 0.00
C VAL A 200 18.17 21.63 -0.12
N THR A 201 18.83 20.51 0.20
CA THR A 201 20.29 20.42 0.08
C THR A 201 20.76 20.63 -1.34
N LYS A 202 20.07 20.06 -2.34
CA LYS A 202 20.41 20.25 -3.76
C LYS A 202 20.19 21.68 -4.26
N CYS A 203 19.16 22.38 -3.76
CA CYS A 203 18.92 23.79 -4.05
C CYS A 203 19.94 24.72 -3.39
N PHE A 204 20.45 24.37 -2.20
CA PHE A 204 21.51 25.13 -1.54
C PHE A 204 22.88 24.91 -2.20
N ASP A 205 23.19 23.69 -2.62
CA ASP A 205 24.46 23.36 -3.28
C ASP A 205 24.59 24.00 -4.67
N LYS A 206 23.46 24.18 -5.38
CA LYS A 206 23.42 24.95 -6.64
C LYS A 206 23.59 26.47 -6.48
N ARG A 207 23.48 27.01 -5.26
CA ARG A 207 23.62 28.45 -4.98
C ARG A 207 25.01 28.86 -4.50
N LYS A 208 25.97 27.94 -4.49
CA LYS A 208 27.38 28.18 -4.18
C LYS A 208 28.23 28.01 -5.43
#